data_AF-A0AAV0IVZ3-F1
#
_entry.id   AF-A0AAV0IVZ3-F1
#
_cell.length_a   1.000
_cell.length_b   1.000
_cell.length_c   1.000
_cell.angle_alpha   90.00
_cell.angle_beta   90.00
_cell.angle_gamma   90.00
#
_symmetry.space_group_name_H-M   'P 1'
#
loop_
_entity.id
_entity.type
_entity.pdbx_description
1 polymer ?
#
loop_
_entity_poly.entity_id
_entity_poly.type
_entity_poly.pdbx_seq_one_letter_code
_entity_poly.pdbx_strand_id
1 'polypeptide(L)' 'MDLISEEQDGVRAIAVCHMDTANWDAHHVAFQVLGVQSGSSEVCHFLPKTDVVYVPVLNHETG' A
#
# COMPACT_ATOMS: atom_id res chain seq x y z
N MET A 1 2.20 -5.31 3.93
CA MET A 1 2.52 -4.49 2.75
C MET A 1 2.81 -5.46 1.64
N ASP A 2 2.06 -5.38 0.55
CA ASP A 2 2.18 -6.34 -0.55
C ASP A 2 2.56 -5.62 -1.84
N LEU A 3 3.37 -6.28 -2.68
CA LEU A 3 3.86 -5.75 -3.94
C LEU A 3 3.18 -6.48 -5.10
N ILE A 4 2.46 -5.74 -5.93
CA ILE A 4 1.81 -6.26 -7.13
C ILE A 4 2.40 -5.52 -8.34
N SER A 5 2.74 -6.26 -9.40
CA SER A 5 3.29 -5.68 -10.63
C SER A 5 2.31 -5.90 -11.78
N GLU A 6 1.99 -4.85 -12.51
CA GLU A 6 1.24 -4.92 -13.77
C GLU A 6 2.05 -4.30 -14.91
N GLU A 7 1.99 -4.92 -16.09
CA GLU A 7 2.64 -4.43 -17.31
C GLU A 7 1.56 -4.26 -18.39
N GLN A 8 1.19 -3.00 -18.67
CA GLN A 8 0.31 -2.63 -19.76
C GLN A 8 1.03 -1.61 -20.67
N ASP A 9 1.06 -1.88 -21.98
CA ASP A 9 1.61 -1.00 -23.03
C ASP A 9 3.03 -0.44 -22.78
N GLY A 10 3.90 -1.22 -22.12
CA GLY A 10 5.31 -0.85 -21.91
C GLY A 10 5.57 0.05 -20.70
N VAL A 11 4.52 0.43 -19.96
CA VAL A 11 4.65 1.07 -18.64
C VAL A 11 4.64 -0.02 -17.58
N ARG A 12 5.75 -0.17 -16.84
CA ARG A 12 5.76 -0.99 -15.62
C ARG A 12 5.49 -0.08 -14.44
N ALA A 13 4.37 -0.30 -13.78
CA ALA A 13 4.06 0.29 -12.49
C ALA A 13 3.98 -0.83 -11.45
N ILE A 14 4.47 -0.55 -10.26
CA ILE A 14 4.33 -1.45 -9.12
C ILE A 14 3.28 -0.82 -8.20
N ALA A 15 2.29 -1.59 -7.81
CA ALA A 15 1.40 -1.24 -6.72
C ALA A 15 1.99 -1.75 -5.40
N VAL A 16 2.05 -0.88 -4.41
CA VAL A 16 2.36 -1.22 -3.02
C VAL A 16 1.10 -1.04 -2.20
N CYS A 17 0.60 -2.11 -1.60
CA CYS A 17 -0.66 -2.13 -0.87
C CYS A 17 -0.46 -2.27 0.63
N HIS A 18 -1.25 -1.52 1.39
CA HIS A 18 -1.45 -1.67 2.82
C HIS A 18 -2.65 -2.61 3.05
N MET A 19 -2.36 -3.89 3.30
CA MET A 19 -3.37 -4.95 3.43
C MET A 19 -4.21 -4.84 4.71
N ASP A 20 -3.60 -4.32 5.78
CA ASP A 20 -4.28 -4.02 7.04
C ASP A 20 -4.15 -2.53 7.33
N THR A 21 -5.30 -1.86 7.30
CA THR A 21 -5.42 -0.43 7.58
C THR A 21 -6.12 -0.16 8.91
N ALA A 22 -6.47 -1.18 9.70
CA ALA A 22 -7.28 -1.02 10.91
C ALA A 22 -6.63 -0.11 11.96
N ASN A 23 -5.30 -0.07 11.99
CA ASN A 23 -4.53 0.77 12.92
C ASN A 23 -4.20 2.17 12.37
N TRP A 24 -4.66 2.51 11.17
CA TRP A 24 -4.52 3.86 10.63
C TRP A 24 -5.47 4.82 11.32
N ASP A 25 -5.07 6.10 11.39
CA ASP A 25 -5.95 7.16 11.86
C ASP A 25 -7.28 7.13 11.08
N ALA A 26 -8.41 7.08 11.78
CA ALA A 26 -9.73 7.04 11.15
C ALA A 26 -10.02 8.26 10.26
N HIS A 27 -9.31 9.37 10.45
CA HIS A 27 -9.38 10.58 9.64
C HIS A 27 -8.29 10.68 8.57
N HIS A 28 -7.51 9.61 8.35
CA HIS A 28 -6.46 9.59 7.34
C HIS A 28 -7.01 9.97 5.95
N VAL A 29 -6.29 10.82 5.23
CA VAL A 29 -6.77 11.41 3.96
C VAL A 29 -7.19 10.37 2.92
N ALA A 30 -6.55 9.20 2.92
CA ALA A 30 -6.90 8.11 2.02
C ALA A 30 -8.37 7.67 2.18
N PHE A 31 -8.88 7.62 3.41
CA PHE A 31 -10.26 7.22 3.70
C PHE A 31 -11.27 8.26 3.20
N GLN A 32 -10.90 9.54 3.26
CA GLN A 32 -11.73 10.63 2.75
C GLN A 32 -11.80 10.62 1.22
N VAL A 33 -10.66 10.42 0.55
CA VAL A 33 -10.57 10.39 -0.91
C VAL A 33 -11.26 9.16 -1.50
N LEU A 34 -11.08 8.00 -0.88
CA LEU A 34 -11.62 6.73 -1.38
C LEU A 34 -13.05 6.45 -0.88
N GLY A 35 -13.54 7.18 0.12
CA GLY A 35 -14.87 6.96 0.71
C GLY A 35 -15.00 5.64 1.47
N VAL A 36 -13.90 5.15 2.04
CA VAL A 36 -13.83 3.88 2.81
C VAL A 36 -13.52 4.16 4.27
N GLN A 37 -13.68 3.15 5.14
CA GLN A 37 -13.37 3.26 6.56
C GLN A 37 -12.05 2.57 6.89
N SER A 38 -11.47 2.93 8.04
CA SER A 38 -10.30 2.24 8.57
C SER A 38 -10.57 0.75 8.74
N GLY A 39 -9.67 -0.10 8.23
CA GLY A 39 -9.76 -1.55 8.30
C GLY A 39 -10.80 -2.20 7.39
N SER A 40 -11.60 -1.44 6.62
CA SER A 40 -12.61 -2.02 5.72
C SER A 40 -12.05 -2.38 4.34
N SER A 41 -10.91 -1.80 3.97
CA SER A 41 -10.32 -1.95 2.64
C SER A 41 -8.82 -1.74 2.67
N GLU A 42 -8.15 -2.36 1.71
CA GLU A 42 -6.73 -2.15 1.42
C GLU A 42 -6.53 -0.79 0.75
N VAL A 43 -5.39 -0.14 1.01
CA VAL A 43 -5.01 1.11 0.34
C VAL A 43 -3.71 0.90 -0.42
N CYS A 44 -3.71 1.19 -1.72
CA CYS A 44 -2.55 0.97 -2.58
C CYS A 44 -1.98 2.26 -3.18
N HIS A 45 -0.67 2.26 -3.38
CA HIS A 45 0.08 3.30 -4.11
C HIS A 45 0.62 2.71 -5.41
N PHE A 46 0.29 3.33 -6.55
CA PHE A 46 0.89 2.99 -7.84
C PHE A 46 2.15 3.81 -8.06
N LEU A 47 3.29 3.13 -8.12
CA LEU A 47 4.60 3.76 -8.18
C LEU A 47 5.22 3.59 -9.57
N PRO A 48 5.67 4.67 -10.22
CA PRO A 48 6.53 4.59 -11.38
C PRO A 48 7.90 4.04 -10.97
N LYS A 49 8.67 3.54 -11.94
CA LYS A 49 10.00 2.90 -11.72
C LYS A 49 11.04 3.76 -10.98
N THR A 50 10.81 5.07 -10.88
CA THR A 50 11.74 6.03 -10.28
C THR A 50 11.55 6.20 -8.78
N ASP A 51 10.45 5.69 -8.23
CA ASP A 51 10.07 5.96 -6.84
C ASP A 51 10.69 4.92 -5.91
N VAL A 52 11.05 5.37 -4.70
CA VAL A 52 11.69 4.53 -3.68
C VAL A 52 10.78 4.44 -2.47
N VAL A 53 10.55 3.21 -1.99
CA VAL A 53 9.78 2.95 -0.76
C VAL A 53 10.72 2.35 0.28
N TYR A 54 10.64 2.88 1.50
CA TYR A 54 11.30 2.32 2.66
C TYR A 54 10.29 1.47 3.42
N VAL A 55 10.57 0.17 3.55
CA VAL A 55 9.76 -0.75 4.33
C VAL A 55 10.56 -1.28 5.53
N PRO A 56 9.93 -1.44 6.70
CA PRO A 56 10.59 -2.11 7.82
C PRO A 56 10.89 -3.56 7.44
N VAL A 57 12.11 -4.01 7.72
CA VAL A 57 12.43 -5.43 7.62
C VAL A 57 11.76 -6.11 8.81
N LEU A 58 10.80 -7.01 8.54
CA LEU A 58 10.30 -7.90 9.56
C LEU A 58 11.38 -8.94 9.84
N ASN A 59 12.10 -8.78 10.94
CA ASN A 59 12.95 -9.85 11.44
C ASN A 59 12.02 -10.98 11.86
N HIS A 60 12.15 -12.14 11.24
CA HIS A 60 11.40 -13.34 11.60
C HIS A 60 11.99 -13.96 12.89
N GLU A 61 12.03 -13.19 13.97
CA GLU A 61 12.43 -13.63 15.30
C GLU A 61 11.43 -13.06 16.32
N THR A 62 10.27 -13.70 16.46
CA THR A 62 9.63 -14.06 17.75
C THR A 62 8.23 -14.63 17.53
N GLY A 63 8.02 -15.86 18.02
CA GLY A 63 6.73 -16.38 18.52
C GLY A 63 5.84 -17.10 17.53
#